data_AF-A0A7W0P3H2-F1
#
_entry.id   AF-A0A7W0P3H2-F1
#
_cell.length_a   1.000
_cell.length_b   1.000
_cell.length_c   1.000
_cell.angle_alpha   90.00
_cell.angle_beta   90.00
_cell.angle_gamma   90.00
#
_symmetry.space_group_name_H-M   'P 1'
#
loop_
_entity.id
_entity.type
_entity.pdbx_description
1 polymer ?
#
loop_
_entity_poly.entity_id
_entity_poly.type
_entity_poly.pdbx_seq_one_letter_code
_entity_poly.pdbx_strand_id
1 'polypeptide(L)'
;MNAGAIRCPTLLTGPRGGEPIGALDLDAAGLLTDAVLAWRDGVVTFAGPAARFYPAREGFPEPIRVEGAVVPGFVDCHTHLPFRGWRSEEFEFIF
;
A
#
# COMPACT_ATOMS: atom_id res chain seq x y z
N MET A 1 -10.60 -9.81 -17.76
CA MET A 1 -9.77 -9.97 -16.55
C MET A 1 -8.89 -8.76 -16.46
N ASN A 2 -9.03 -7.96 -15.39
CA ASN A 2 -8.26 -6.73 -15.23
C ASN A 2 -6.97 -7.06 -14.47
N ALA A 3 -5.89 -7.28 -15.21
CA ALA A 3 -4.58 -7.57 -14.64
C ALA A 3 -3.61 -6.43 -14.96
N GLY A 4 -2.75 -6.11 -14.00
CA GLY A 4 -1.70 -5.11 -14.17
C GLY A 4 -0.48 -5.41 -13.32
N ALA A 5 0.63 -4.75 -13.65
CA ALA A 5 1.88 -4.86 -12.92
C ALA A 5 2.63 -3.54 -12.95
N ILE A 6 3.33 -3.23 -11.87
CA ILE A 6 4.23 -2.08 -11.72
C ILE A 6 5.60 -2.61 -11.32
N ARG A 7 6.65 -2.17 -12.00
CA ARG A 7 8.05 -2.38 -11.59
C ARG A 7 8.59 -1.09 -11.00
N CYS A 8 9.24 -1.18 -9.85
CA CYS A 8 9.73 -0.03 -9.09
C CYS A 8 11.13 -0.30 -8.51
N PRO A 9 11.95 0.74 -8.32
CA PRO A 9 13.24 0.61 -7.63
C PRO A 9 13.08 0.25 -6.16
N THR A 10 11.96 0.60 -5.53
CA THR A 10 11.69 0.33 -4.11
C THR A 10 10.26 -0.10 -3.91
N LEU A 11 10.06 -1.30 -3.34
CA LEU A 11 8.76 -1.79 -2.89
C LEU A 11 8.81 -2.00 -1.38
N LEU A 12 7.95 -1.28 -0.66
CA LEU A 12 7.72 -1.50 0.76
C LEU A 12 6.63 -2.57 0.93
N THR A 13 6.89 -3.57 1.76
CA THR A 13 5.93 -4.62 2.10
C THR A 13 5.69 -4.63 3.61
N GLY A 14 4.47 -4.97 4.03
CA GLY A 14 4.20 -5.23 5.44
C GLY A 14 5.02 -6.43 5.97
N PRO A 15 5.18 -6.54 7.29
CA PRO A 15 5.73 -7.74 7.92
C PRO A 15 4.86 -8.95 7.56
N ARG A 16 5.46 -10.13 7.59
CA ARG A 16 4.70 -11.38 7.49
C ARG A 16 3.98 -11.63 8.82
N GLY A 17 2.68 -11.94 8.80
CA GLY A 17 1.98 -12.45 9.98
C GLY A 17 0.67 -11.75 10.35
N GLY A 18 0.31 -10.61 9.75
CA GLY A 18 -0.99 -9.95 9.96
C GLY A 18 -1.23 -9.33 11.35
N GLU A 19 -0.31 -9.56 12.29
CA GLU A 19 -0.37 -8.99 13.64
C GLU A 19 0.02 -7.49 13.64
N PRO A 20 -0.54 -6.68 14.57
CA PRO A 20 -0.09 -5.32 14.79
C PRO A 20 1.41 -5.29 15.14
N ILE A 21 2.14 -4.39 14.49
CA ILE A 21 3.57 -4.16 14.78
C ILE A 21 3.67 -3.12 15.90
N GLY A 22 4.37 -3.46 16.98
CA GLY A 22 4.71 -2.51 18.03
C GLY A 22 5.77 -1.51 17.58
N ALA A 23 5.89 -0.38 18.29
CA ALA A 23 6.86 0.67 17.96
C ALA A 23 8.33 0.19 17.91
N LEU A 24 8.66 -0.90 18.60
CA LEU A 24 10.01 -1.47 18.64
C LEU A 24 10.32 -2.39 17.44
N ASP A 25 9.31 -2.79 16.69
CA ASP A 25 9.42 -3.78 15.60
C ASP A 25 9.18 -3.14 14.22
N LEU A 26 9.30 -1.81 14.10
CA LEU A 26 9.05 -1.09 12.84
C LEU A 26 10.05 -1.48 11.73
N ASP A 27 11.22 -2.01 12.10
CA ASP A 27 12.19 -2.61 11.18
C ASP A 27 11.72 -3.94 10.57
N ALA A 28 10.63 -4.52 11.07
CA ALA A 28 9.99 -5.69 10.47
C ALA A 28 9.31 -5.41 9.12
N ALA A 29 9.18 -4.13 8.73
CA ALA A 29 8.73 -3.77 7.40
C ALA A 29 9.73 -4.27 6.34
N GLY A 30 9.22 -5.03 5.36
CA GLY A 30 10.05 -5.54 4.28
C GLY A 30 10.37 -4.43 3.26
N LEU A 31 11.61 -4.38 2.82
CA LEU A 31 12.06 -3.47 1.76
C LEU A 31 12.70 -4.29 0.63
N LEU A 32 12.17 -4.15 -0.59
CA LEU A 32 12.69 -4.83 -1.77
C LEU A 32 13.20 -3.82 -2.78
N THR A 33 14.40 -4.04 -3.30
CA THR A 33 14.99 -3.29 -4.41
C THR A 33 14.70 -3.98 -5.73
N ASP A 34 14.44 -3.21 -6.79
CA ASP A 34 14.07 -3.72 -8.12
C ASP A 34 12.96 -4.78 -8.06
N ALA A 35 11.76 -4.32 -7.73
CA ALA A 35 10.63 -5.16 -7.38
C ALA A 35 9.44 -4.95 -8.31
N VAL A 36 8.56 -5.94 -8.36
CA VAL A 36 7.28 -5.90 -9.07
C VAL A 36 6.13 -6.09 -8.08
N LEU A 37 5.10 -5.25 -8.23
CA LEU A 37 3.77 -5.44 -7.68
C LEU A 37 2.83 -5.79 -8.84
N ALA A 38 2.17 -6.94 -8.78
CA ALA A 38 1.17 -7.34 -9.77
C ALA A 38 -0.17 -7.67 -9.10
N TRP A 39 -1.26 -7.38 -9.82
CA TRP A 39 -2.61 -7.60 -9.36
C TRP A 39 -3.49 -8.16 -10.47
N ARG A 40 -4.54 -8.89 -10.07
CA ARG A 40 -5.59 -9.39 -10.94
C ARG A 40 -6.93 -9.22 -10.27
N ASP A 41 -7.88 -8.63 -11.00
CA ASP A 41 -9.26 -8.44 -10.58
C ASP A 41 -9.36 -7.80 -9.18
N GLY A 42 -8.51 -6.77 -8.95
CA GLY A 42 -8.46 -6.01 -7.70
C GLY A 42 -7.65 -6.64 -6.56
N VAL A 43 -7.05 -7.81 -6.76
CA VAL A 43 -6.29 -8.53 -5.74
C VAL A 43 -4.81 -8.57 -6.09
N VAL A 44 -3.94 -8.27 -5.11
CA VAL A 44 -2.48 -8.44 -5.25
C VAL A 44 -2.16 -9.93 -5.35
N THR A 45 -1.54 -10.32 -6.45
CA THR A 45 -1.16 -11.71 -6.76
C THR A 45 0.34 -11.94 -6.70
N PHE A 46 1.13 -10.87 -6.80
CA PHE A 46 2.58 -10.90 -6.64
C PHE A 46 3.10 -9.59 -6.04
N ALA A 47 4.00 -9.69 -5.07
CA ALA A 47 4.77 -8.57 -4.52
C ALA A 47 6.16 -9.10 -4.17
N GLY A 48 7.15 -8.84 -5.01
CA GLY A 48 8.44 -9.51 -4.90
C GLY A 48 9.53 -8.99 -5.84
N PRO A 49 10.73 -9.59 -5.81
CA PRO A 49 11.83 -9.21 -6.70
C PRO A 49 11.45 -9.34 -8.17
N ALA A 50 11.82 -8.37 -9.01
CA ALA A 50 11.52 -8.37 -10.45
C ALA A 50 12.08 -9.60 -11.16
N ALA A 51 13.25 -10.10 -10.70
CA ALA A 51 13.87 -11.31 -11.23
C ALA A 51 13.04 -12.59 -11.03
N ARG A 52 11.98 -12.55 -10.22
CA ARG A 52 11.07 -13.68 -9.96
C ARG A 52 9.71 -13.52 -10.63
N PHE A 53 9.49 -12.46 -11.39
CA PHE A 53 8.23 -12.18 -12.06
C PHE A 53 8.35 -12.45 -13.56
N TYR A 54 7.49 -13.32 -14.10
CA TYR A 54 7.52 -13.72 -15.52
C TYR A 54 6.19 -13.37 -16.21
N PRO A 55 5.98 -12.12 -16.66
CA PRO A 55 4.67 -11.60 -17.07
C PRO A 55 4.00 -12.45 -18.14
N ALA A 56 4.73 -12.80 -19.21
CA ALA A 56 4.21 -13.60 -20.31
C ALA A 56 3.83 -15.03 -19.89
N ARG A 57 4.55 -15.63 -18.94
CA ARG A 57 4.24 -16.99 -18.42
C ARG A 57 3.04 -16.98 -17.48
N GLU A 58 2.82 -15.86 -16.81
CA GLU A 58 1.80 -15.70 -15.76
C GLU A 58 0.53 -14.99 -16.26
N GLY A 59 0.50 -14.58 -17.53
CA GLY A 59 -0.64 -13.91 -18.17
C GLY A 59 -0.84 -12.46 -17.71
N PHE A 60 0.24 -11.75 -17.42
CA PHE A 60 0.24 -10.31 -17.12
C PHE A 60 0.75 -9.50 -18.31
N PRO A 61 0.30 -8.23 -18.44
CA PRO A 61 0.97 -7.29 -19.32
C PRO A 61 2.40 -6.99 -18.83
N GLU A 62 3.20 -6.36 -19.70
CA GLU A 62 4.50 -5.83 -19.30
C GLU A 62 4.35 -4.81 -18.15
N PRO A 63 5.14 -4.92 -17.07
CA PRO A 63 5.04 -4.01 -15.94
C PRO A 63 5.32 -2.56 -16.33
N ILE A 64 4.49 -1.64 -15.85
CA ILE A 64 4.74 -0.21 -15.96
C ILE A 64 5.92 0.11 -15.03
N ARG A 65 6.98 0.72 -15.57
CA ARG A 65 8.13 1.16 -14.76
C ARG A 65 7.83 2.50 -14.13
N VAL A 66 8.12 2.61 -12.83
CA VAL A 66 8.12 3.87 -12.09
C VAL A 66 9.49 4.10 -11.46
N GLU A 67 9.86 5.36 -11.25
CA GLU A 67 11.13 5.75 -10.64
C GLU A 67 11.05 5.91 -9.11
N GLY A 68 9.84 5.85 -8.54
CA GLY A 68 9.58 6.07 -7.12
C GLY A 68 9.42 4.79 -6.31
N ALA A 69 9.10 4.96 -5.03
CA ALA A 69 8.71 3.87 -4.16
C ALA A 69 7.23 3.51 -4.35
N VAL A 70 6.94 2.22 -4.41
CA VAL A 70 5.59 1.69 -4.28
C VAL A 70 5.42 1.26 -2.83
N VAL A 71 4.37 1.79 -2.19
CA VAL A 71 4.04 1.53 -0.78
C VAL A 71 2.58 1.09 -0.67
N PRO A 72 2.19 0.34 0.38
CA PRO A 72 0.79 0.14 0.69
C PRO A 72 0.08 1.49 0.84
N GLY A 73 -1.20 1.54 0.47
CA GLY A 73 -2.02 2.72 0.72
C GLY A 73 -2.02 3.07 2.20
N PHE A 74 -1.91 4.35 2.53
CA PHE A 74 -1.98 4.79 3.91
C PHE A 74 -3.38 4.56 4.49
N VAL A 75 -3.41 4.14 5.75
CA VAL A 75 -4.63 4.02 6.53
C VAL A 75 -4.72 5.24 7.43
N ASP A 76 -5.73 6.08 7.20
CA ASP A 76 -6.12 7.09 8.17
C ASP A 76 -6.96 6.40 9.25
N CYS A 77 -6.37 6.17 10.42
CA CYS A 77 -7.02 5.46 11.51
C CYS A 77 -8.08 6.29 12.23
N HIS A 78 -8.12 7.61 11.98
CA HIS A 78 -9.03 8.50 12.69
C HIS A 78 -9.30 9.79 11.90
N THR A 79 -10.36 9.77 11.10
CA THR A 79 -10.89 10.97 10.43
C THR A 79 -12.32 11.25 10.84
N HIS A 80 -12.65 12.52 11.02
CA HIS A 80 -14.03 13.00 11.13
C HIS A 80 -14.51 13.52 9.76
N LEU A 81 -14.83 12.60 8.83
CA LEU A 81 -14.93 12.91 7.39
C LEU A 81 -16.21 13.69 6.96
N PRO A 82 -17.23 13.93 7.80
CA PRO A 82 -17.80 15.28 7.80
C PRO A 82 -18.26 15.80 9.17
N PHE A 83 -17.77 17.00 9.53
CA PHE A 83 -18.57 18.06 10.12
C PHE A 83 -18.74 19.18 9.08
N ARG A 84 -19.98 19.63 8.81
CA ARG A 84 -20.23 20.85 8.03
C ARG A 84 -20.15 22.06 8.95
N GLY A 85 -19.26 22.99 8.66
CA GLY A 85 -19.19 24.30 9.34
C GLY A 85 -18.36 24.30 10.62
N TRP A 86 -18.51 25.37 11.39
CA TRP A 86 -17.86 25.63 12.67
C TRP A 86 -18.88 25.40 13.79
N ARG A 87 -18.56 24.58 14.79
CA ARG A 87 -19.49 24.17 15.87
C ARG A 87 -19.11 24.74 17.24
N SER A 88 -18.42 25.89 17.33
CA SER A 88 -18.07 26.46 18.64
C SER A 88 -19.31 26.76 19.50
N GLU A 89 -20.41 27.12 18.85
CA GLU A 89 -21.69 27.45 19.48
C GLU A 89 -22.32 26.27 20.26
N GLU A 90 -21.95 25.02 19.95
CA GLU A 90 -22.41 23.85 20.72
C GLU A 90 -21.63 23.62 22.02
N PHE A 91 -20.48 24.28 22.15
CA PHE A 91 -19.62 24.20 23.33
C PHE A 91 -19.66 25.49 24.17
N GLU A 92 -20.42 26.50 23.72
CA GLU A 92 -20.49 27.81 24.36
C GLU A 92 -21.86 28.03 25.04
N PHE A 93 -22.25 27.18 26.00
CA PHE A 93 -23.29 27.45 27.03
C PHE A 93 -23.23 26.41 28.18
N ILE A 94 -22.08 26.26 28.86
CA ILE A 94 -21.97 25.44 30.10
C ILE A 94 -21.54 26.31 31.31
N PHE A 95 -21.92 27.59 31.34
CA PHE A 95 -21.85 28.41 32.56
C PHE A 95 -23.08 29.30 32.68
#